data_AF-A0A1B9JLT4-F1
#
_entry.id   AF-A0A1B9JLT4-F1
#
_cell.length_a   1.000
_cell.length_b   1.000
_cell.length_c   1.000
_cell.angle_alpha   90.00
_cell.angle_beta   90.00
_cell.angle_gamma   90.00
#
_symmetry.space_group_name_H-M   'P 1'
#
loop_
_entity.id
_entity.type
_entity.pdbx_description
1 polymer ?
#
loop_
_entity_poly.entity_id
_entity_poly.type
_entity_poly.pdbx_seq_one_letter_code
_entity_poly.pdbx_strand_id
1 'polypeptide(L)'
;MKLSNIFICAMVPIFIASCAHKSATPIKATPIKIEEPPQIETDPLSVLMQHTESNNPYVVNAKDQLQKLLQSQNFNEYISNEGILKCINDPNQSACVLNFYLNEYYELKYDIQIRKVIEDKQIEHKIELSKINATQANIKKYCDLSADFTAAIYTNDNNKISTFQTLFKMNKGDLSILHTKILKDNYSHFLIDENPSILQEMKTEFMEKCVNDPKNNIINYLNIFR
;
A
#
# COMPACT_ATOMS: atom_id res chain seq x y z
N MET A 1 22.16 -12.22 -7.93
CA MET A 1 22.88 -10.94 -8.07
C MET A 1 23.03 -10.65 -9.55
N LYS A 2 22.74 -9.39 -9.95
CA LYS A 2 22.91 -8.75 -11.27
C LYS A 2 21.73 -8.82 -12.27
N LEU A 3 21.04 -7.68 -12.29
CA LEU A 3 20.30 -7.11 -13.40
C LEU A 3 21.10 -7.13 -14.71
N SER A 4 20.41 -7.30 -15.83
CA SER A 4 20.81 -6.68 -17.09
C SER A 4 19.59 -6.16 -17.83
N ASN A 5 19.47 -4.82 -17.80
CA ASN A 5 18.70 -4.02 -18.74
C ASN A 5 19.17 -4.26 -20.18
N ILE A 6 18.27 -4.05 -21.14
CA ILE A 6 18.39 -3.12 -22.29
C ILE A 6 17.31 -3.55 -23.31
N PHE A 7 16.12 -2.96 -23.22
CA PHE A 7 15.20 -2.92 -24.35
C PHE A 7 15.58 -1.69 -25.19
N ILE A 8 16.04 -1.96 -26.40
CA ILE A 8 16.41 -0.98 -27.42
C ILE A 8 15.13 -0.40 -28.00
N CYS A 9 14.89 0.89 -27.78
CA CYS A 9 13.89 1.67 -28.52
C CYS A 9 14.29 1.77 -29.99
N ALA A 10 13.56 1.08 -30.86
CA ALA A 10 13.60 1.32 -32.30
C ALA A 10 12.73 2.54 -32.62
N MET A 11 13.37 3.67 -32.94
CA MET A 11 12.70 4.84 -33.52
C MET A 11 12.57 4.63 -35.03
N VAL A 12 11.33 4.63 -35.53
CA VAL A 12 11.02 4.68 -36.97
C VAL A 12 10.88 6.14 -37.38
N PRO A 13 11.60 6.65 -38.40
CA PRO A 13 11.40 8.01 -38.90
C PRO A 13 10.31 7.99 -39.96
N ILE A 14 9.24 8.76 -39.76
CA ILE A 14 8.29 9.07 -40.83
C ILE A 14 8.51 10.53 -41.22
N PHE A 15 9.16 10.71 -42.37
CA PHE A 15 9.16 11.95 -43.14
C PHE A 15 7.77 12.15 -43.75
N ILE A 16 7.24 13.37 -43.67
CA ILE A 16 6.25 13.84 -44.63
C ILE A 16 6.59 15.29 -45.01
N ALA A 17 6.70 15.50 -46.32
CA ALA A 17 6.94 16.78 -46.97
C ALA A 17 5.62 17.49 -47.33
N SER A 18 5.74 18.79 -47.63
CA SER A 18 4.81 19.64 -48.40
C SER A 18 3.59 20.20 -47.63
N CYS A 19 3.08 21.42 -47.82
CA CYS A 19 3.26 22.47 -48.84
C CYS A 19 3.14 23.84 -48.15
N ALA A 20 4.02 24.81 -48.46
CA ALA A 20 3.79 26.21 -48.13
C ALA A 20 3.41 26.97 -49.41
N HIS A 21 2.14 27.38 -49.50
CA HIS A 21 1.66 28.35 -50.46
C HIS A 21 1.12 29.54 -49.68
N LYS A 22 1.67 30.75 -49.87
CA LYS A 22 0.94 32.01 -49.65
C LYS A 22 1.63 33.19 -50.32
N SER A 23 0.98 33.66 -51.38
CA SER A 23 1.11 35.00 -51.95
C SER A 23 0.28 36.00 -51.15
N ALA A 24 0.83 37.18 -50.82
CA ALA A 24 0.21 38.50 -50.92
C ALA A 24 1.05 39.60 -50.25
N THR A 25 1.14 40.74 -50.94
CA THR A 25 1.88 41.98 -50.68
C THR A 25 1.41 42.79 -49.45
N PRO A 26 2.25 43.70 -48.91
CA PRO A 26 1.99 44.42 -47.67
C PRO A 26 1.21 45.73 -47.88
N ILE A 27 0.12 45.93 -47.13
CA ILE A 27 -0.55 47.23 -46.99
C ILE A 27 -0.23 47.78 -45.59
N LYS A 28 0.42 48.95 -45.55
CA LYS A 28 0.59 49.76 -44.34
C LYS A 28 -0.78 50.23 -43.83
N ALA A 29 -1.10 49.97 -42.56
CA ALA A 29 -2.16 50.67 -41.83
C ALA A 29 -1.80 50.79 -40.34
N THR A 30 -2.07 51.99 -39.83
CA THR A 30 -1.86 52.59 -38.50
C THR A 30 -2.33 51.74 -37.31
N PRO A 31 -1.69 51.83 -36.12
CA PRO A 31 -2.11 51.06 -34.94
C PRO A 31 -3.38 51.64 -34.34
N ILE A 32 -4.48 50.88 -34.43
CA ILE A 32 -5.69 51.07 -33.63
C ILE A 32 -5.42 50.40 -32.28
N LYS A 33 -5.51 51.16 -31.18
CA LYS A 33 -5.56 50.61 -29.83
C LYS A 33 -6.81 49.74 -29.72
N ILE A 34 -6.64 48.43 -29.71
CA ILE A 34 -7.69 47.48 -29.33
C ILE A 34 -7.60 47.39 -27.80
N GLU A 35 -8.64 47.86 -27.12
CA GLU A 35 -8.85 47.56 -25.71
C GLU A 35 -8.88 46.03 -25.54
N GLU A 36 -7.98 45.49 -24.72
CA GLU A 36 -7.99 44.08 -24.36
C GLU A 36 -9.35 43.74 -23.73
N PRO A 37 -10.05 42.70 -24.22
CA PRO A 37 -11.24 42.22 -23.53
C PRO A 37 -10.85 41.74 -22.13
N PRO A 38 -11.74 41.87 -21.13
CA PRO A 38 -11.45 41.45 -19.76
C PRO A 38 -11.08 39.96 -19.76
N GLN A 39 -9.91 39.65 -19.18
CA GLN A 39 -9.48 38.27 -18.95
C GLN A 39 -10.45 37.61 -17.98
N ILE A 40 -11.40 36.85 -18.51
CA ILE A 40 -12.15 35.86 -17.72
C ILE A 40 -11.13 34.77 -17.37
N GLU A 41 -10.76 34.68 -16.09
CA GLU A 41 -10.01 33.53 -15.58
C GLU A 41 -10.82 32.26 -15.86
N THR A 42 -10.46 31.57 -16.94
CA THR A 42 -11.11 30.33 -17.36
C THR A 42 -10.32 29.18 -16.77
N ASP A 43 -11.01 28.28 -16.06
CA ASP A 43 -10.40 27.07 -15.49
C ASP A 43 -9.70 26.27 -16.61
N PRO A 44 -8.37 26.10 -16.56
CA PRO A 44 -7.61 25.44 -17.62
C PRO A 44 -8.07 24.01 -17.89
N LEU A 45 -8.57 23.32 -16.86
CA LEU A 45 -9.12 21.97 -17.02
C LEU A 45 -10.41 22.00 -17.85
N SER A 46 -11.35 22.87 -17.49
CA SER A 46 -12.62 23.01 -18.21
C SER A 46 -12.41 23.36 -19.68
N VAL A 47 -11.43 24.22 -20.00
CA VAL A 47 -11.09 24.57 -21.39
C VAL A 47 -10.52 23.36 -22.14
N LEU A 48 -9.60 22.62 -21.53
CA LEU A 48 -9.01 21.41 -22.11
C LEU A 48 -10.08 20.36 -22.39
N MET A 49 -10.96 20.11 -21.42
CA MET A 49 -12.06 19.15 -21.55
C MET A 49 -13.04 19.59 -22.64
N GLN A 50 -13.44 20.86 -22.67
CA GLN A 50 -14.33 21.38 -23.70
C GLN A 50 -13.74 21.18 -25.11
N HIS A 51 -12.45 21.47 -25.30
CA HIS A 51 -11.78 21.32 -26.59
C HIS A 51 -11.65 19.86 -27.03
N THR A 52 -11.33 18.96 -26.11
CA THR A 52 -10.99 17.58 -26.42
C THR A 52 -12.19 16.63 -26.44
N GLU A 53 -13.23 16.89 -25.63
CA GLU A 53 -14.39 16.01 -25.48
C GLU A 53 -15.52 16.34 -26.47
N SER A 54 -15.68 17.61 -26.86
CA SER A 54 -16.85 18.06 -27.66
C SER A 54 -16.92 17.43 -29.05
N ASN A 55 -15.80 16.94 -29.58
CA ASN A 55 -15.71 16.35 -30.93
C ASN A 55 -15.07 14.95 -30.96
N ASN A 56 -14.84 14.31 -29.80
CA ASN A 56 -14.15 13.02 -29.76
C ASN A 56 -14.89 12.00 -28.87
N PRO A 57 -15.70 11.09 -29.46
CA PRO A 57 -16.46 10.10 -28.69
C PRO A 57 -15.56 9.09 -27.96
N TYR A 58 -14.32 8.89 -28.41
CA TYR A 58 -13.38 8.00 -27.74
C TYR A 58 -12.88 8.58 -26.42
N VAL A 59 -12.59 9.90 -26.40
CA VAL A 59 -12.19 10.62 -25.19
C VAL A 59 -13.32 10.59 -24.16
N VAL A 60 -14.56 10.88 -24.58
CA VAL A 60 -15.74 10.84 -23.70
C VAL A 60 -15.95 9.43 -23.12
N ASN A 61 -15.83 8.39 -23.94
CA ASN A 61 -15.98 7.02 -23.46
C ASN A 61 -14.89 6.65 -22.43
N ALA A 62 -13.62 6.99 -22.69
CA ALA A 62 -12.53 6.72 -21.75
C ALA A 62 -12.72 7.46 -20.41
N LYS A 63 -13.15 8.72 -20.46
CA LYS A 63 -13.55 9.50 -19.29
C LYS A 63 -14.66 8.82 -18.51
N ASP A 64 -15.75 8.41 -19.16
CA ASP A 64 -16.88 7.75 -18.51
C ASP A 64 -16.46 6.44 -17.82
N GLN A 65 -15.54 5.68 -18.43
CA GLN A 65 -14.98 4.46 -17.82
C GLN A 65 -14.18 4.78 -16.56
N LEU A 66 -13.29 5.76 -16.60
CA LEU A 66 -12.50 6.21 -15.46
C LEU A 66 -13.41 6.77 -14.34
N GLN A 67 -14.38 7.60 -14.69
CA GLN A 67 -15.29 8.22 -13.74
C GLN A 67 -16.18 7.19 -13.02
N LYS A 68 -16.65 6.17 -13.74
CA LYS A 68 -17.38 5.03 -13.13
C LYS A 68 -16.51 4.27 -12.14
N LEU A 69 -15.22 4.12 -12.43
CA LEU A 69 -14.28 3.42 -11.56
C LEU A 69 -14.01 4.20 -10.26
N LEU A 70 -13.89 5.53 -10.36
CA LEU A 70 -13.66 6.43 -9.22
C LEU A 70 -14.90 6.73 -8.37
N GLN A 71 -16.09 6.24 -8.77
CA GLN A 71 -17.36 6.51 -8.08
C GLN A 71 -17.68 8.01 -7.91
N SER A 72 -17.27 8.83 -8.88
CA SER A 72 -17.73 10.19 -9.18
C SER A 72 -17.51 11.33 -8.16
N GLN A 73 -17.18 11.06 -6.88
CA GLN A 73 -16.85 12.14 -5.95
C GLN A 73 -15.41 12.60 -6.22
N ASN A 74 -15.26 13.80 -6.78
CA ASN A 74 -13.97 14.49 -7.03
C ASN A 74 -13.21 14.05 -8.30
N PHE A 75 -13.90 13.63 -9.37
CA PHE A 75 -13.26 13.26 -10.64
C PHE A 75 -12.32 14.34 -11.20
N ASN A 76 -12.77 15.60 -11.24
CA ASN A 76 -11.97 16.71 -11.79
C ASN A 76 -10.73 17.02 -10.94
N GLU A 77 -10.84 16.90 -9.62
CA GLU A 77 -9.72 17.08 -8.70
C GLU A 77 -8.70 15.95 -8.88
N TYR A 78 -9.18 14.70 -8.95
CA TYR A 78 -8.34 13.53 -9.21
C TYR A 78 -7.52 13.69 -10.49
N ILE A 79 -8.18 13.93 -11.63
CA ILE A 79 -7.48 14.02 -12.93
C ILE A 79 -6.53 15.22 -12.99
N SER A 80 -6.83 16.31 -12.25
CA SER A 80 -5.93 17.46 -12.13
C SER A 80 -4.66 17.09 -11.38
N ASN A 81 -4.79 16.36 -10.28
CA ASN A 81 -3.67 15.90 -9.46
C ASN A 81 -2.80 14.88 -10.21
N GLU A 82 -3.42 13.96 -10.93
CA GLU A 82 -2.70 12.97 -11.76
C GLU A 82 -2.10 13.58 -13.05
N GLY A 83 -2.38 14.86 -13.31
CA GLY A 83 -1.61 15.67 -14.24
C GLY A 83 -2.15 15.73 -15.66
N ILE A 84 -3.48 15.61 -15.83
CA ILE A 84 -4.15 15.81 -17.13
C ILE A 84 -3.79 17.17 -17.76
N LEU A 85 -3.50 18.18 -16.94
CA LEU A 85 -3.12 19.53 -17.38
C LEU A 85 -1.81 19.56 -18.19
N LYS A 86 -0.99 18.50 -18.14
CA LYS A 86 0.18 18.36 -19.02
C LYS A 86 -0.21 18.30 -20.50
N CYS A 87 -1.44 17.90 -20.82
CA CYS A 87 -1.96 17.85 -22.19
C CYS A 87 -2.31 19.22 -22.79
N ILE A 88 -2.32 20.32 -22.01
CA ILE A 88 -2.69 21.65 -22.51
C ILE A 88 -1.78 22.12 -23.64
N ASN A 89 -0.48 21.83 -23.55
CA ASN A 89 0.49 22.27 -24.57
C ASN A 89 0.82 21.17 -25.58
N ASP A 90 0.07 20.06 -25.58
CA ASP A 90 0.30 18.96 -26.51
C ASP A 90 -0.22 19.31 -27.91
N PRO A 91 0.56 19.09 -28.99
CA PRO A 91 0.14 19.39 -30.35
C PRO A 91 -1.07 18.54 -30.81
N ASN A 92 -1.36 17.43 -30.13
CA ASN A 92 -2.53 16.59 -30.31
C ASN A 92 -3.24 16.35 -28.95
N GLN A 93 -3.80 17.44 -28.40
CA GLN A 93 -4.47 17.46 -27.10
C GLN A 93 -5.49 16.32 -26.92
N SER A 94 -6.30 16.02 -27.94
CA SER A 94 -7.30 14.93 -27.87
C SER A 94 -6.65 13.55 -27.69
N ALA A 95 -5.54 13.27 -28.38
CA ALA A 95 -4.83 12.01 -28.21
C ALA A 95 -4.13 11.93 -26.84
N CYS A 96 -3.56 13.04 -26.36
CA CYS A 96 -2.97 13.11 -25.04
C CYS A 96 -4.00 12.84 -23.93
N VAL A 97 -5.16 13.49 -23.98
CA VAL A 97 -6.24 13.31 -23.01
C VAL A 97 -6.83 11.90 -23.07
N LEU A 98 -7.01 11.33 -24.28
CA LEU A 98 -7.45 9.94 -24.44
C LEU A 98 -6.47 8.97 -23.77
N ASN A 99 -5.17 9.12 -24.05
CA ASN A 99 -4.13 8.27 -23.48
C ASN A 99 -4.09 8.40 -21.96
N PHE A 100 -4.23 9.62 -21.43
CA PHE A 100 -4.33 9.87 -20.00
C PHE A 100 -5.50 9.08 -19.37
N TYR A 101 -6.73 9.25 -19.87
CA TYR A 101 -7.89 8.56 -19.30
C TYR A 101 -7.78 7.04 -19.36
N LEU A 102 -7.26 6.49 -20.47
CA LEU A 102 -7.09 5.05 -20.61
C LEU A 102 -6.04 4.50 -19.65
N ASN A 103 -4.90 5.16 -19.52
CA ASN A 103 -3.83 4.71 -18.61
C ASN A 103 -4.32 4.71 -17.17
N GLU A 104 -4.89 5.84 -16.71
CA GLU A 104 -5.48 5.94 -15.36
C GLU A 104 -6.52 4.86 -15.11
N TYR A 105 -7.39 4.60 -16.09
CA TYR A 105 -8.42 3.58 -15.96
C TYR A 105 -7.83 2.19 -15.78
N TYR A 106 -6.84 1.81 -16.61
CA TYR A 106 -6.25 0.47 -16.54
C TYR A 106 -5.40 0.28 -15.29
N GLU A 107 -4.66 1.30 -14.85
CA GLU A 107 -3.89 1.26 -13.61
C GLU A 107 -4.81 1.07 -12.39
N LEU A 108 -5.81 1.93 -12.22
CA LEU A 108 -6.77 1.80 -11.12
C LEU A 108 -7.54 0.47 -11.17
N LYS A 109 -7.92 0.01 -12.35
CA LYS A 109 -8.65 -1.25 -12.51
C LYS A 109 -7.79 -2.43 -12.08
N TYR A 110 -6.50 -2.41 -12.43
CA TYR A 110 -5.55 -3.43 -12.01
C TYR A 110 -5.38 -3.41 -10.49
N ASP A 111 -5.18 -2.24 -9.89
CA ASP A 111 -5.03 -2.09 -8.44
C ASP A 111 -6.23 -2.58 -7.65
N ILE A 112 -7.45 -2.27 -8.12
CA ILE A 112 -8.69 -2.75 -7.52
C ILE A 112 -8.78 -4.28 -7.60
N GLN A 113 -8.40 -4.89 -8.73
CA GLN A 113 -8.40 -6.34 -8.88
C GLN A 113 -7.39 -7.03 -7.95
N ILE A 114 -6.17 -6.50 -7.85
CA ILE A 114 -5.16 -7.03 -6.95
C ILE A 114 -5.61 -6.91 -5.50
N ARG A 115 -6.14 -5.76 -5.10
CA ARG A 115 -6.68 -5.55 -3.75
C ARG A 115 -7.78 -6.56 -3.43
N LYS A 116 -8.72 -6.78 -4.35
CA LYS A 116 -9.78 -7.76 -4.18
C LYS A 116 -9.24 -9.19 -3.99
N VAL A 117 -8.26 -9.60 -4.79
CA VAL A 117 -7.62 -10.92 -4.64
C VAL A 117 -6.93 -11.06 -3.28
N ILE A 118 -6.29 -10.00 -2.78
CA ILE A 118 -5.68 -9.99 -1.45
C ILE A 118 -6.75 -10.11 -0.36
N GLU A 119 -7.82 -9.34 -0.44
CA GLU A 119 -8.94 -9.36 0.51
C GLU A 119 -9.62 -10.74 0.54
N ASP A 120 -9.92 -11.30 -0.63
CA ASP A 120 -10.53 -12.64 -0.76
C ASP A 120 -9.64 -13.71 -0.10
N LYS A 121 -8.32 -13.67 -0.35
CA LYS A 121 -7.36 -14.59 0.28
C LYS A 121 -7.27 -14.40 1.79
N GLN A 122 -7.34 -13.16 2.28
CA GLN A 122 -7.35 -12.89 3.72
C GLN A 122 -8.63 -13.42 4.38
N ILE A 123 -9.78 -13.31 3.71
CA ILE A 123 -11.05 -13.86 4.18
C ILE A 123 -10.99 -15.38 4.21
N GLU A 124 -10.53 -16.02 3.12
CA GLU A 124 -10.33 -17.47 3.05
C GLU A 124 -9.41 -17.96 4.18
N HIS A 125 -8.29 -17.27 4.41
CA HIS A 125 -7.38 -17.60 5.49
C HIS A 125 -8.04 -17.53 6.87
N LYS A 126 -8.81 -16.47 7.15
CA LYS A 126 -9.57 -16.34 8.40
C LYS A 126 -10.61 -17.45 8.58
N ILE A 127 -11.29 -17.84 7.51
CA ILE A 127 -12.25 -18.95 7.52
C ILE A 127 -11.52 -20.25 7.87
N GLU A 128 -10.38 -20.55 7.24
CA GLU A 128 -9.61 -21.76 7.55
C GLU A 128 -9.12 -21.77 9.00
N LEU A 129 -8.63 -20.65 9.51
CA LEU A 129 -8.26 -20.52 10.93
C LEU A 129 -9.44 -20.76 11.86
N SER A 130 -10.64 -20.27 11.51
CA SER A 130 -11.85 -20.48 12.31
C SER A 130 -12.27 -21.96 12.42
N LYS A 131 -11.86 -22.80 11.48
CA LYS A 131 -12.14 -24.25 11.50
C LYS A 131 -11.21 -25.00 12.47
N ILE A 132 -10.12 -24.38 12.90
CA ILE A 132 -9.16 -24.98 13.83
C ILE A 132 -9.69 -24.78 15.26
N ASN A 133 -10.33 -25.81 15.80
CA ASN A 133 -10.66 -25.85 17.23
C ASN A 133 -9.39 -26.15 18.03
N ALA A 134 -8.93 -25.16 18.81
CA ALA A 134 -7.84 -25.37 19.75
C ALA A 134 -8.31 -26.32 20.86
N THR A 135 -7.77 -27.55 20.88
CA THR A 135 -8.02 -28.49 21.96
C THR A 135 -7.36 -28.01 23.25
N GLN A 136 -7.88 -28.41 24.41
CA GLN A 136 -7.23 -28.13 25.70
C GLN A 136 -5.76 -28.60 25.73
N ALA A 137 -5.46 -29.73 25.08
CA ALA A 137 -4.10 -30.23 24.95
C ALA A 137 -3.20 -29.29 24.13
N ASN A 138 -3.71 -28.71 23.03
CA ASN A 138 -2.98 -27.75 22.22
C ASN A 138 -2.74 -26.45 22.98
N ILE A 139 -3.75 -25.95 23.69
CA ILE A 139 -3.64 -24.74 24.52
C ILE A 139 -2.61 -24.95 25.62
N LYS A 140 -2.71 -26.07 26.36
CA LYS A 140 -1.74 -26.42 27.40
C LYS A 140 -0.32 -26.49 26.86
N LYS A 141 -0.12 -27.18 25.73
CA LYS A 141 1.21 -27.27 25.09
C LYS A 141 1.75 -25.90 24.70
N TYR A 142 0.92 -25.01 24.18
CA TYR A 142 1.33 -23.66 23.83
C TYR A 142 1.67 -22.81 25.06
N CYS A 143 0.90 -22.93 26.13
CA CYS A 143 1.21 -22.31 27.41
C CYS A 143 2.55 -22.83 27.95
N ASP A 144 2.78 -24.16 27.90
CA ASP A 144 4.02 -24.79 28.40
C ASP A 144 5.23 -24.21 27.65
N LEU A 145 5.16 -24.13 26.32
CA LEU A 145 6.21 -23.53 25.49
C LEU A 145 6.40 -22.03 25.76
N SER A 146 5.32 -21.29 26.05
CA SER A 146 5.38 -19.86 26.38
C SER A 146 6.02 -19.61 27.74
N ALA A 147 5.76 -20.48 28.71
CA ALA A 147 6.38 -20.46 30.03
C ALA A 147 7.90 -20.74 29.92
N ASP A 148 8.27 -21.78 29.16
CA ASP A 148 9.67 -22.12 28.88
C ASP A 148 10.42 -20.99 28.17
N PHE A 149 9.76 -20.32 27.23
CA PHE A 149 10.36 -19.20 26.52
C PHE A 149 10.58 -17.99 27.44
N THR A 150 9.60 -17.65 28.27
CA THR A 150 9.73 -16.60 29.29
C THR A 150 10.90 -16.89 30.23
N ALA A 151 11.01 -18.13 30.71
CA ALA A 151 12.10 -18.56 31.58
C ALA A 151 13.47 -18.50 30.89
N ALA A 152 13.55 -18.83 29.59
CA ALA A 152 14.76 -18.67 28.81
C ALA A 152 15.22 -17.21 28.74
N ILE A 153 14.29 -16.26 28.69
CA ILE A 153 14.62 -14.82 28.69
C ILE A 153 15.12 -14.37 30.07
N TYR A 154 14.47 -14.77 31.16
CA TYR A 154 14.96 -14.44 32.52
C TYR A 154 16.37 -14.97 32.77
N THR A 155 16.71 -16.14 32.20
CA THR A 155 18.03 -16.79 32.37
C THR A 155 19.04 -16.43 31.28
N ASN A 156 18.69 -15.55 30.33
CA ASN A 156 19.51 -15.20 29.17
C ASN A 156 20.02 -16.41 28.36
N ASP A 157 19.22 -17.47 28.25
CA ASP A 157 19.53 -18.66 27.44
C ASP A 157 19.29 -18.36 25.94
N ASN A 158 20.28 -17.72 25.31
CA ASN A 158 20.22 -17.27 23.92
C ASN A 158 19.91 -18.40 22.91
N ASN A 159 20.31 -19.64 23.21
CA ASN A 159 20.04 -20.78 22.33
C ASN A 159 18.55 -21.13 22.33
N LYS A 160 17.93 -21.20 23.53
CA LYS A 160 16.48 -21.40 23.64
C LYS A 160 15.70 -20.20 23.11
N ILE A 161 16.15 -18.98 23.40
CA ILE A 161 15.51 -17.75 22.90
C ILE A 161 15.43 -17.77 21.38
N SER A 162 16.53 -18.08 20.68
CA SER A 162 16.53 -18.15 19.21
C SER A 162 15.59 -19.25 18.67
N THR A 163 15.55 -20.40 19.35
CA THR A 163 14.66 -21.51 18.99
C THR A 163 13.19 -21.10 19.13
N PHE A 164 12.82 -20.51 20.26
CA PHE A 164 11.46 -20.07 20.53
C PHE A 164 11.06 -18.85 19.70
N GLN A 165 11.96 -17.92 19.43
CA GLN A 165 11.72 -16.80 18.52
C GLN A 165 11.26 -17.31 17.15
N THR A 166 11.97 -18.32 16.63
CA THR A 166 11.61 -18.96 15.35
C THR A 166 10.27 -19.68 15.44
N LEU A 167 10.06 -20.46 16.50
CA LEU A 167 8.83 -21.22 16.73
C LEU A 167 7.59 -20.33 16.79
N PHE A 168 7.68 -19.21 17.51
CA PHE A 168 6.59 -18.25 17.67
C PHE A 168 6.53 -17.20 16.57
N LYS A 169 7.39 -17.31 15.53
CA LYS A 169 7.49 -16.34 14.42
C LYS A 169 7.63 -14.89 14.90
N MET A 170 8.34 -14.67 16.00
CA MET A 170 8.52 -13.33 16.55
C MET A 170 9.52 -12.53 15.72
N ASN A 171 9.12 -11.33 15.31
CA ASN A 171 10.05 -10.41 14.68
C ASN A 171 11.02 -9.83 15.73
N LYS A 172 12.07 -9.14 15.28
CA LYS A 172 13.09 -8.55 16.19
C LYS A 172 12.50 -7.52 17.15
N GLY A 173 11.49 -6.76 16.71
CA GLY A 173 10.79 -5.78 17.53
C GLY A 173 10.00 -6.43 18.66
N ASP A 174 9.21 -7.48 18.34
CA ASP A 174 8.44 -8.23 19.33
C ASP A 174 9.36 -8.82 20.41
N LEU A 175 10.48 -9.40 20.00
CA LEU A 175 11.47 -9.98 20.91
C LEU A 175 12.11 -8.89 21.78
N SER A 176 12.44 -7.73 21.21
CA SER A 176 12.99 -6.59 21.95
C SER A 176 12.02 -6.05 23.00
N ILE A 177 10.72 -5.98 22.69
CA ILE A 177 9.68 -5.55 23.63
C ILE A 177 9.60 -6.53 24.80
N LEU A 178 9.58 -7.84 24.49
CA LEU A 178 9.54 -8.89 25.51
C LEU A 178 10.76 -8.86 26.42
N HIS A 179 11.97 -8.76 25.86
CA HIS A 179 13.21 -8.58 26.63
C HIS A 179 13.14 -7.34 27.52
N THR A 180 12.71 -6.20 26.98
CA THR A 180 12.62 -4.95 27.74
C THR A 180 11.65 -5.07 28.91
N LYS A 181 10.53 -5.77 28.73
CA LYS A 181 9.55 -6.01 29.79
C LYS A 181 10.14 -6.86 30.90
N ILE A 182 10.82 -7.95 30.55
CA ILE A 182 11.43 -8.88 31.51
C ILE A 182 12.60 -8.22 32.24
N LEU A 183 13.49 -7.51 31.54
CA LEU A 183 14.60 -6.78 32.14
C LEU A 183 14.17 -5.69 33.14
N LYS A 184 12.94 -5.18 33.03
CA LYS A 184 12.37 -4.21 33.97
C LYS A 184 11.71 -4.86 35.19
N ASP A 185 11.57 -6.18 35.19
CA ASP A 185 10.99 -6.95 36.29
C ASP A 185 12.04 -7.25 37.36
N ASN A 186 12.47 -6.18 38.04
CA ASN A 186 13.52 -6.24 39.06
C ASN A 186 13.16 -7.19 40.22
N TYR A 187 11.87 -7.35 40.53
CA TYR A 187 11.43 -8.19 41.63
C TYR A 187 11.59 -9.67 41.29
N SER A 188 11.14 -10.10 40.11
CA SER A 188 11.34 -11.48 39.67
C SER A 188 12.83 -11.81 39.50
N HIS A 189 13.63 -10.87 38.96
CA HIS A 189 15.08 -11.05 38.89
C HIS A 189 15.70 -11.25 40.28
N PHE A 190 15.36 -10.41 41.25
CA PHE A 190 15.80 -10.58 42.64
C PHE A 190 15.42 -11.96 43.20
N LEU A 191 14.15 -12.39 43.02
CA LEU A 191 13.71 -13.70 43.52
C LEU A 191 14.47 -14.87 42.86
N ILE A 192 14.73 -14.80 41.56
CA ILE A 192 15.46 -15.84 40.83
C ILE A 192 16.94 -15.87 41.27
N ASP A 193 17.55 -14.70 41.45
CA ASP A 193 18.95 -14.59 41.87
C ASP A 193 19.16 -15.13 43.28
N GLU A 194 18.23 -14.84 44.21
CA GLU A 194 18.26 -15.34 45.58
C GLU A 194 17.89 -16.82 45.69
N ASN A 195 16.97 -17.30 44.86
CA ASN A 195 16.55 -18.70 44.83
C ASN A 195 16.17 -19.16 43.41
N PRO A 196 17.12 -19.74 42.66
CA PRO A 196 16.88 -20.18 41.28
C PRO A 196 15.74 -21.19 41.12
N SER A 197 15.35 -21.92 42.17
CA SER A 197 14.21 -22.84 42.11
C SER A 197 12.88 -22.12 41.91
N ILE A 198 12.77 -20.86 42.30
CA ILE A 198 11.56 -20.02 42.13
C ILE A 198 11.18 -19.91 40.65
N LEU A 199 12.14 -20.02 39.73
CA LEU A 199 11.85 -20.00 38.30
C LEU A 199 10.84 -21.10 37.90
N GLN A 200 10.88 -22.26 38.56
CA GLN A 200 9.94 -23.35 38.28
C GLN A 200 8.55 -23.07 38.87
N GLU A 201 8.48 -22.39 40.00
CA GLU A 201 7.22 -21.93 40.60
C GLU A 201 6.57 -20.85 39.72
N MET A 202 7.35 -19.88 39.26
CA MET A 202 6.91 -18.84 38.32
C MET A 202 6.38 -19.43 37.00
N LYS A 203 7.05 -20.46 36.46
CA LYS A 203 6.55 -21.17 35.28
C LYS A 203 5.21 -21.84 35.53
N THR A 204 5.04 -22.44 36.71
CA THR A 204 3.77 -23.09 37.08
C THR A 204 2.65 -22.06 37.23
N GLU A 205 2.93 -20.93 37.86
CA GLU A 205 1.97 -19.82 37.99
C GLU A 205 1.59 -19.23 36.62
N PHE A 206 2.58 -19.01 35.75
CA PHE A 206 2.33 -18.58 34.36
C PHE A 206 1.44 -19.59 33.63
N MET A 207 1.73 -20.89 33.79
CA MET A 207 0.97 -21.97 33.18
C MET A 207 -0.49 -21.96 33.60
N GLU A 208 -0.77 -21.84 34.89
CA GLU A 208 -2.15 -21.77 35.41
C GLU A 208 -2.89 -20.55 34.86
N LYS A 209 -2.25 -19.37 34.90
CA LYS A 209 -2.82 -18.14 34.32
C LYS A 209 -3.09 -18.29 32.83
N CYS A 210 -2.15 -18.90 32.10
CA CYS A 210 -2.25 -19.10 30.67
C CYS A 210 -3.33 -20.09 30.26
N VAL A 211 -3.47 -21.22 30.96
CA VAL A 211 -4.52 -22.20 30.64
C VAL A 211 -5.92 -21.63 30.94
N ASN A 212 -6.05 -20.84 32.00
CA ASN A 212 -7.32 -20.23 32.40
C ASN A 212 -7.74 -19.06 31.48
N ASP A 213 -6.78 -18.28 30.99
CA ASP A 213 -7.02 -17.18 30.06
C ASP A 213 -5.92 -17.10 28.98
N PRO A 214 -5.95 -18.01 27.99
CA PRO A 214 -4.89 -18.12 26.99
C PRO A 214 -4.81 -16.89 26.09
N LYS A 215 -5.90 -16.14 25.94
CA LYS A 215 -5.97 -14.96 25.07
C LYS A 215 -5.02 -13.86 25.51
N ASN A 216 -4.95 -13.66 26.83
CA ASN A 216 -4.20 -12.55 27.42
C ASN A 216 -2.79 -12.95 27.87
N ASN A 217 -2.52 -14.26 27.98
CA ASN A 217 -1.32 -14.76 28.65
C ASN A 217 -0.39 -15.58 27.73
N ILE A 218 -0.83 -16.03 26.55
CA ILE A 218 0.09 -16.61 25.56
C ILE A 218 0.93 -15.48 24.94
N ILE A 219 2.25 -15.64 24.99
CA ILE A 219 3.16 -14.79 24.22
C ILE A 219 2.79 -15.00 22.76
N ASN A 220 2.23 -13.96 22.15
CA ASN A 220 1.83 -13.92 20.74
C ASN A 220 0.43 -14.46 20.39
N TYR A 221 -0.53 -14.52 21.32
CA TYR A 221 -1.90 -14.99 21.04
C TYR A 221 -2.53 -14.38 19.78
N LEU A 222 -2.25 -13.09 19.50
CA LEU A 222 -2.76 -12.37 18.34
C LEU A 222 -2.06 -12.70 17.00
N ASN A 223 -0.85 -13.28 16.97
CA ASN A 223 -0.15 -13.66 15.71
C ASN A 223 -0.10 -15.18 15.47
N ILE A 224 -0.50 -16.02 16.45
CA ILE A 224 -0.59 -17.48 16.28
C ILE A 224 -1.98 -17.90 15.78
N PHE A 225 -3.02 -17.14 16.13
CA PHE A 225 -4.41 -17.37 15.71
C PHE A 225 -4.93 -16.35 14.67
N ARG A 226 -4.09 -15.44 14.19
CA ARG A 226 -4.31 -14.67 12.97
C ARG A 226 -3.55 -15.30 11.81
#